data_AF-A0A1Y4UDC3-F1
#
_entry.id   AF-A0A1Y4UDC3-F1
#
_cell.length_a   1.000
_cell.length_b   1.000
_cell.length_c   1.000
_cell.angle_alpha   90.00
_cell.angle_beta   90.00
_cell.angle_gamma   90.00
#
_symmetry.space_group_name_H-M   'P 1'
#
loop_
_entity.id
_entity.type
_entity.pdbx_description
1 polymer ?
#
loop_
_entity_poly.entity_id
_entity_poly.type
_entity_poly.pdbx_seq_one_letter_code
_entity_poly.pdbx_strand_id
1 'polypeptide(L)'
;MAGVGPAGGGGAPDACCSGAHWLYRCRVGRRGDRCLNKRPLSCQNSAAFLLLLREGRKHDILSGHRLSWKEGGPDVKTREYQYDNLRLLLIALVVLGHLLEIAGEFPHKETLYAVIYSFHMPAFLFLSGMFARFDRSKWIFGMALPYLVLQWLYTAFVEKLGDPWVHVQFSRPYWILWYLFVLAIYTLLLPVYDAPSATGRWLMVAASVALALLVGCDKSIDYQWSASRIIAFQPWFLLGYYFRRADGLRARWNGGGRTLRGIVLGLAVACCVLLEWLLLRQGVTAKMMLGAYGYEDLGYSWQMRGLIMCCAASVIFLLFAGLAPHLKRRIPVITVLGQNTLPIYLFHGFFFHLLRLKFPYLLAQSWQVLLVWVGLLLLLGNPATGRVTSFLFGGGWYHLLQTRRGRGRSIAPGEKI
;
A
#
# COMPACT_ATOMS: atom_id res chain seq x y z
N MET A 1 44.69 -56.51 8.63
CA MET A 1 43.75 -57.64 8.43
C MET A 1 42.76 -57.19 7.35
N ALA A 2 43.03 -57.44 6.06
CA ALA A 2 42.71 -58.66 5.28
C ALA A 2 41.19 -58.94 5.25
N GLY A 3 40.46 -59.13 4.13
CA GLY A 3 40.78 -59.32 2.70
C GLY A 3 39.57 -58.89 1.82
N VAL A 4 39.76 -58.57 0.53
CA VAL A 4 39.59 -59.41 -0.69
C VAL A 4 38.11 -59.74 -1.05
N GLY A 5 37.68 -59.38 -2.28
CA GLY A 5 36.32 -59.54 -2.88
C GLY A 5 35.95 -60.97 -3.34
N PRO A 6 35.12 -61.24 -4.40
CA PRO A 6 34.55 -60.34 -5.45
C PRO A 6 33.08 -60.60 -5.91
N ALA A 7 32.63 -59.77 -6.88
CA ALA A 7 31.75 -60.03 -8.06
C ALA A 7 30.24 -60.40 -7.95
N GLY A 8 29.42 -59.68 -8.73
CA GLY A 8 28.36 -60.31 -9.56
C GLY A 8 26.98 -59.65 -9.63
N GLY A 9 26.70 -58.90 -10.72
CA GLY A 9 25.47 -59.06 -11.51
C GLY A 9 24.18 -58.29 -11.16
N GLY A 10 23.89 -57.23 -11.93
CA GLY A 10 22.65 -57.09 -12.72
C GLY A 10 21.34 -56.66 -12.03
N GLY A 11 20.74 -55.58 -12.57
CA GLY A 11 19.28 -55.41 -12.64
C GLY A 11 18.66 -54.37 -11.71
N ALA A 12 18.34 -53.22 -12.29
CA ALA A 12 17.35 -52.25 -11.80
C ALA A 12 16.15 -52.27 -12.78
N PRO A 13 14.99 -51.65 -12.48
CA PRO A 13 14.37 -51.34 -11.18
C PRO A 13 12.84 -51.59 -11.16
N ASP A 14 12.21 -51.12 -10.07
CA ASP A 14 10.83 -50.62 -9.95
C ASP A 14 9.68 -51.58 -9.57
N ALA A 15 9.18 -51.39 -8.34
CA ALA A 15 7.74 -51.49 -8.03
C ALA A 15 7.33 -50.70 -6.76
N CYS A 16 6.50 -49.69 -7.01
CA CYS A 16 5.50 -49.00 -6.19
C CYS A 16 5.25 -49.44 -4.72
N CYS A 17 5.40 -48.47 -3.81
CA CYS A 17 4.70 -48.41 -2.52
C CYS A 17 3.29 -47.81 -2.65
N SER A 18 2.29 -48.63 -2.31
CA SER A 18 1.23 -48.44 -1.30
C SER A 18 0.71 -47.05 -0.89
N GLY A 19 -0.61 -47.02 -0.67
CA GLY A 19 -1.24 -46.27 0.44
C GLY A 19 -2.39 -45.35 0.02
N ALA A 20 -3.61 -45.86 -0.12
CA ALA A 20 -4.64 -45.94 0.93
C ALA A 20 -5.50 -44.66 1.15
N HIS A 21 -6.79 -44.85 0.84
CA HIS A 21 -7.98 -44.42 1.58
C HIS A 21 -8.39 -42.92 1.60
N TRP A 22 -9.60 -42.63 1.12
CA TRP A 22 -10.72 -42.15 1.97
C TRP A 22 -12.06 -42.39 1.23
N LEU A 23 -12.95 -43.11 1.93
CA LEU A 23 -14.30 -43.50 1.54
C LEU A 23 -15.29 -42.32 1.58
N TYR A 24 -16.22 -42.25 0.63
CA TYR A 24 -17.60 -41.86 0.93
C TYR A 24 -18.60 -42.76 0.18
N ARG A 25 -19.46 -43.40 0.99
CA ARG A 25 -20.58 -44.29 0.63
C ARG A 25 -21.79 -43.51 0.10
N CYS A 26 -22.60 -44.23 -0.67
CA CYS A 26 -24.07 -44.18 -0.86
C CYS A 26 -24.41 -44.09 -2.36
N ARG A 27 -25.32 -44.88 -2.96
CA ARG A 27 -26.29 -45.88 -2.47
C ARG A 27 -26.66 -46.74 -3.70
N VAL A 28 -26.67 -48.07 -3.54
CA VAL A 28 -26.95 -49.06 -4.60
C VAL A 28 -28.45 -49.07 -4.95
N GLY A 29 -28.75 -49.21 -6.24
CA GLY A 29 -30.12 -49.36 -6.75
C GLY A 29 -30.22 -49.98 -8.15
N ARG A 30 -30.03 -51.30 -8.22
CA ARG A 30 -30.66 -52.29 -9.14
C ARG A 30 -30.24 -52.40 -10.63
N ARG A 31 -29.79 -53.65 -10.91
CA ARG A 31 -29.99 -54.52 -12.09
C ARG A 31 -28.98 -54.45 -13.25
N GLY A 32 -28.18 -55.51 -13.34
CA GLY A 32 -27.96 -56.22 -14.60
C GLY A 32 -26.51 -56.29 -15.06
N ASP A 33 -25.72 -57.20 -14.48
CA ASP A 33 -24.42 -57.58 -15.00
C ASP A 33 -24.53 -58.18 -16.41
N ARG A 34 -23.67 -57.70 -17.31
CA ARG A 34 -22.89 -58.57 -18.21
C ARG A 34 -21.70 -57.81 -18.79
N CYS A 35 -20.53 -58.08 -18.21
CA CYS A 35 -19.23 -57.94 -18.87
C CYS A 35 -19.09 -59.00 -19.97
N LEU A 36 -18.59 -58.58 -21.14
CA LEU A 36 -17.95 -59.34 -22.23
C LEU A 36 -17.73 -58.31 -23.36
N ASN A 37 -16.65 -58.22 -24.12
CA ASN A 37 -15.37 -58.91 -24.16
C ASN A 37 -14.46 -58.07 -25.09
N LYS A 38 -13.16 -58.13 -24.80
CA LYS A 38 -11.96 -57.91 -25.62
C LYS A 38 -12.17 -57.67 -27.14
N ARG A 39 -11.42 -56.72 -27.73
CA ARG A 39 -10.15 -56.97 -28.48
C ARG A 39 -9.58 -55.70 -29.18
N PRO A 40 -8.31 -55.74 -29.65
CA PRO A 40 -7.40 -54.58 -29.75
C PRO A 40 -7.04 -54.14 -31.19
N LEU A 41 -6.34 -53.00 -31.27
CA LEU A 41 -5.30 -52.55 -32.21
C LEU A 41 -5.29 -53.11 -33.66
N SER A 42 -5.36 -52.23 -34.66
CA SER A 42 -4.21 -51.95 -35.57
C SER A 42 -4.57 -50.93 -36.67
N CYS A 43 -3.51 -50.29 -37.18
CA CYS A 43 -3.45 -49.23 -38.18
C CYS A 43 -4.25 -49.50 -39.47
N GLN A 44 -4.76 -48.43 -40.10
CA GLN A 44 -4.34 -48.04 -41.46
C GLN A 44 -5.00 -46.73 -41.95
N ASN A 45 -4.18 -45.94 -42.65
CA ASN A 45 -4.53 -45.00 -43.73
C ASN A 45 -5.00 -43.57 -43.39
N SER A 46 -4.00 -42.69 -43.24
CA SER A 46 -3.75 -41.51 -44.09
C SER A 46 -4.85 -41.10 -45.08
N ALA A 47 -5.92 -40.43 -44.61
CA ALA A 47 -6.77 -39.55 -45.44
C ALA A 47 -7.71 -38.62 -44.64
N ALA A 48 -7.63 -38.57 -43.31
CA ALA A 48 -8.66 -37.92 -42.47
C ALA A 48 -8.23 -36.59 -41.82
N PHE A 49 -7.11 -35.99 -42.22
CA PHE A 49 -6.59 -34.75 -41.63
C PHE A 49 -6.91 -33.48 -42.44
N LEU A 50 -7.44 -33.61 -43.66
CA LEU A 50 -7.64 -32.48 -44.59
C LEU A 50 -9.12 -32.11 -44.87
N LEU A 51 -10.10 -32.74 -44.19
CA LEU A 51 -11.54 -32.49 -44.44
C LEU A 51 -12.29 -31.83 -43.27
N LEU A 52 -11.62 -31.41 -42.19
CA LEU A 52 -12.27 -30.77 -41.03
C LEU A 52 -12.03 -29.25 -40.91
N LEU A 53 -11.60 -28.59 -41.99
CA LEU A 53 -11.39 -27.13 -42.04
C LEU A 53 -12.29 -26.40 -43.06
N ARG A 54 -13.47 -26.94 -43.37
CA ARG A 54 -14.40 -26.26 -44.28
C ARG A 54 -15.85 -26.60 -43.97
N GLU A 55 -16.43 -25.92 -42.98
CA GLU A 55 -17.76 -25.29 -43.06
C GLU A 55 -18.21 -24.78 -41.68
N GLY A 56 -18.39 -23.47 -41.59
CA GLY A 56 -19.13 -22.86 -40.50
C GLY A 56 -20.59 -22.66 -40.88
N ARG A 57 -21.52 -22.98 -39.97
CA ARG A 57 -22.43 -22.01 -39.34
C ARG A 57 -23.56 -22.68 -38.55
N LYS A 58 -23.76 -22.12 -37.35
CA LYS A 58 -25.03 -21.87 -36.62
C LYS A 58 -25.93 -23.07 -36.29
N HIS A 59 -25.97 -23.43 -35.01
CA HIS A 59 -27.20 -23.69 -34.27
C HIS A 59 -27.02 -23.30 -32.80
N ASP A 60 -27.80 -22.32 -32.34
CA ASP A 60 -27.95 -21.94 -30.93
C ASP A 60 -28.94 -22.88 -30.25
N ILE A 61 -28.52 -23.68 -29.27
CA ILE A 61 -29.36 -24.13 -28.14
C ILE A 61 -28.50 -24.27 -26.88
N LEU A 62 -28.87 -23.46 -25.88
CA LEU A 62 -28.60 -23.46 -24.44
C LEU A 62 -27.87 -24.67 -23.81
N SER A 63 -26.78 -24.35 -23.10
CA SER A 63 -26.49 -24.66 -21.68
C SER A 63 -25.03 -25.06 -21.42
N GLY A 64 -24.51 -24.59 -20.27
CA GLY A 64 -23.41 -25.24 -19.56
C GLY A 64 -22.01 -24.64 -19.75
N HIS A 65 -21.61 -23.81 -18.78
CA HIS A 65 -20.24 -23.60 -18.29
C HIS A 65 -19.09 -23.98 -19.24
N ARG A 66 -18.41 -22.98 -19.81
CA ARG A 66 -17.02 -23.14 -20.26
C ARG A 66 -16.20 -21.91 -19.88
N LEU A 67 -15.24 -22.15 -18.99
CA LEU A 67 -14.19 -21.25 -18.56
C LEU A 67 -13.43 -20.73 -19.79
N SER A 68 -13.72 -19.50 -20.18
CA SER A 68 -12.92 -18.76 -21.15
C SER A 68 -11.91 -17.93 -20.36
N TRP A 69 -10.65 -18.34 -20.41
CA TRP A 69 -9.52 -17.48 -20.09
C TRP A 69 -9.53 -16.32 -21.09
N LYS A 70 -10.21 -15.22 -20.73
CA LYS A 70 -10.02 -13.95 -21.43
C LYS A 70 -8.59 -13.50 -21.17
N GLU A 71 -7.78 -13.52 -22.23
CA GLU A 71 -6.57 -12.72 -22.31
C GLU A 71 -6.91 -11.29 -21.87
N GLY A 72 -6.32 -10.88 -20.76
CA GLY A 72 -6.60 -9.60 -20.13
C GLY A 72 -6.03 -8.45 -20.96
N GLY A 73 -6.85 -7.90 -21.86
CA GLY A 73 -6.72 -6.49 -22.22
C GLY A 73 -6.74 -5.63 -20.94
N PRO A 74 -6.17 -4.42 -20.95
CA PRO A 74 -6.10 -3.59 -19.76
C PRO A 74 -7.51 -3.35 -19.21
N ASP A 75 -7.85 -4.05 -18.13
CA ASP A 75 -9.03 -3.82 -17.32
C ASP A 75 -9.04 -2.33 -16.96
N VAL A 76 -9.92 -1.57 -17.61
CA VAL A 76 -10.19 -0.17 -17.25
C VAL A 76 -10.90 -0.22 -15.91
N LYS A 77 -10.13 -0.45 -14.87
CA LYS A 77 -10.58 -0.47 -13.48
C LYS A 77 -11.28 0.85 -13.23
N THR A 78 -12.59 0.79 -13.02
CA THR A 78 -13.39 1.96 -12.65
C THR A 78 -12.75 2.63 -11.45
N ARG A 79 -12.28 3.87 -11.63
CA ARG A 79 -11.54 4.61 -10.61
C ARG A 79 -12.42 4.80 -9.36
N GLU A 80 -11.87 4.47 -8.20
CA GLU A 80 -12.61 4.51 -6.94
C GLU A 80 -12.42 5.88 -6.24
N TYR A 81 -13.29 6.84 -6.55
CA TYR A 81 -13.20 8.23 -6.07
C TYR A 81 -13.11 8.38 -4.54
N GLN A 82 -13.72 7.45 -3.79
CA GLN A 82 -13.68 7.44 -2.32
C GLN A 82 -12.24 7.46 -1.77
N TYR A 83 -11.31 6.75 -2.42
CA TYR A 83 -9.93 6.66 -1.97
C TYR A 83 -9.11 7.90 -2.37
N ASP A 84 -9.41 8.52 -3.50
CA ASP A 84 -8.82 9.82 -3.86
C ASP A 84 -9.25 10.91 -2.86
N ASN A 85 -10.54 10.93 -2.49
CA ASN A 85 -11.07 11.88 -1.52
C ASN A 85 -10.45 11.67 -0.12
N LEU A 86 -10.28 10.40 0.32
CA LEU A 86 -9.59 10.09 1.57
C LEU A 86 -8.10 10.49 1.53
N ARG A 87 -7.41 10.29 0.40
CA ARG A 87 -6.03 10.76 0.23
C ARG A 87 -5.94 12.27 0.38
N LEU A 88 -6.89 13.02 -0.18
CA LEU A 88 -6.94 14.47 -0.02
C LEU A 88 -7.13 14.84 1.45
N LEU A 89 -8.10 14.23 2.13
CA LEU A 89 -8.36 14.50 3.55
C LEU A 89 -7.10 14.31 4.39
N LEU A 90 -6.41 13.18 4.20
CA LEU A 90 -5.21 12.87 4.98
C LEU A 90 -4.04 13.81 4.66
N ILE A 91 -3.78 14.11 3.37
CA ILE A 91 -2.69 15.06 3.04
C ILE A 91 -3.02 16.47 3.49
N ALA A 92 -4.30 16.85 3.48
CA ALA A 92 -4.73 18.14 3.99
C ALA A 92 -4.47 18.24 5.50
N LEU A 93 -4.73 17.17 6.27
CA LEU A 93 -4.38 17.12 7.69
C LEU A 93 -2.87 17.19 7.94
N VAL A 94 -2.04 16.54 7.11
CA VAL A 94 -0.57 16.64 7.18
C VAL A 94 -0.10 18.09 7.00
N VAL A 95 -0.57 18.75 5.94
CA VAL A 95 -0.18 20.15 5.66
C VAL A 95 -0.68 21.06 6.78
N LEU A 96 -1.87 20.84 7.32
CA LEU A 96 -2.37 21.61 8.47
C LEU A 96 -1.50 21.38 9.70
N GLY A 97 -1.15 20.12 10.01
CA GLY A 97 -0.29 19.76 11.14
C GLY A 97 1.05 20.49 11.08
N HIS A 98 1.69 20.53 9.92
CA HIS A 98 2.94 21.29 9.74
C HIS A 98 2.74 22.80 9.87
N LEU A 99 1.66 23.37 9.34
CA LEU A 99 1.41 24.81 9.54
C LEU A 99 1.16 25.16 11.01
N LEU A 100 0.52 24.26 11.78
CA LEU A 100 0.31 24.44 13.22
C LEU A 100 1.62 24.46 14.02
N GLU A 101 2.67 23.76 13.57
CA GLU A 101 3.99 23.76 14.23
C GLU A 101 4.64 25.16 14.27
N ILE A 102 4.33 26.00 13.27
CA ILE A 102 4.92 27.34 13.11
C ILE A 102 3.88 28.46 13.25
N ALA A 103 2.63 28.10 13.56
CA ALA A 103 1.56 29.07 13.78
C ALA A 103 1.80 29.86 15.08
N GLY A 104 1.58 31.17 15.03
CA GLY A 104 1.63 32.05 16.18
C GLY A 104 0.44 31.80 17.12
N GLU A 105 -0.68 32.46 16.82
CA GLU A 105 -1.93 32.34 17.57
C GLU A 105 -2.92 31.42 16.85
N PHE A 106 -3.07 30.20 17.38
CA PHE A 106 -4.09 29.25 16.94
C PHE A 106 -4.77 28.61 18.15
N PRO A 107 -6.10 28.78 18.31
CA PRO A 107 -6.85 28.21 19.42
C PRO A 107 -6.67 26.70 19.53
N HIS A 108 -6.36 26.22 20.73
CA HIS A 108 -6.18 24.79 21.01
C HIS A 108 -5.17 24.08 20.07
N LYS A 109 -4.13 24.80 19.60
CA LYS A 109 -3.15 24.28 18.64
C LYS A 109 -2.53 22.95 19.05
N GLU A 110 -2.13 22.82 20.31
CA GLU A 110 -1.48 21.61 20.83
C GLU A 110 -2.43 20.41 20.82
N THR A 111 -3.70 20.63 21.17
CA THR A 111 -4.72 19.59 21.15
C THR A 111 -5.03 19.15 19.72
N LEU A 112 -5.24 20.10 18.81
CA LEU A 112 -5.49 19.80 17.41
C LEU A 112 -4.29 19.09 16.77
N TYR A 113 -3.09 19.54 17.07
CA TYR A 113 -1.84 18.94 16.62
C TYR A 113 -1.71 17.50 17.12
N ALA A 114 -1.92 17.24 18.41
CA ALA A 114 -1.89 15.90 18.98
C ALA A 114 -2.93 14.96 18.35
N VAL A 115 -4.16 15.42 18.15
CA VAL A 115 -5.24 14.64 17.51
C VAL A 115 -4.89 14.32 16.06
N ILE A 116 -4.36 15.26 15.29
CA ILE A 116 -3.91 14.98 13.92
C ILE A 116 -2.81 13.90 13.95
N TYR A 117 -1.81 14.07 14.82
CA TYR A 117 -0.65 13.18 14.93
C TYR A 117 -0.97 11.78 15.44
N SER A 118 -2.09 11.60 16.16
CA SER A 118 -2.49 10.28 16.68
C SER A 118 -2.80 9.26 15.59
N PHE A 119 -3.33 9.70 14.43
CA PHE A 119 -3.82 8.77 13.40
C PHE A 119 -3.38 9.08 11.97
N HIS A 120 -2.96 10.30 11.62
CA HIS A 120 -2.79 10.65 10.21
C HIS A 120 -1.71 9.80 9.51
N MET A 121 -0.53 9.58 10.13
CA MET A 121 0.52 8.74 9.54
C MET A 121 0.12 7.26 9.45
N PRO A 122 -0.41 6.63 10.52
CA PRO A 122 -0.99 5.29 10.43
C PRO A 122 -2.03 5.16 9.30
N ALA A 123 -2.96 6.11 9.19
CA ALA A 123 -4.02 6.08 8.18
C ALA A 123 -3.46 6.25 6.76
N PHE A 124 -2.46 7.12 6.57
CA PHE A 124 -1.82 7.34 5.28
C PHE A 124 -1.00 6.12 4.84
N LEU A 125 -0.29 5.46 5.76
CA LEU A 125 0.42 4.21 5.48
C LEU A 125 -0.51 3.04 5.21
N PHE A 126 -1.63 2.94 5.93
CA PHE A 126 -2.68 1.96 5.64
C PHE A 126 -3.23 2.17 4.22
N LEU A 127 -3.56 3.41 3.86
CA LEU A 127 -4.05 3.75 2.52
C LEU A 127 -3.02 3.44 1.44
N SER A 128 -1.73 3.68 1.69
CA SER A 128 -0.66 3.32 0.76
C SER A 128 -0.48 1.81 0.63
N GLY A 129 -0.52 1.07 1.73
CA GLY A 129 -0.49 -0.40 1.73
C GLY A 129 -1.59 -1.01 0.87
N MET A 130 -2.82 -0.47 0.94
CA MET A 130 -3.95 -0.92 0.13
C MET A 130 -3.70 -0.87 -1.38
N PHE A 131 -2.87 0.06 -1.85
CA PHE A 131 -2.56 0.24 -3.28
C PHE A 131 -1.13 -0.17 -3.64
N ALA A 132 -0.37 -0.69 -2.67
CA ALA A 132 1.01 -1.08 -2.88
C ALA A 132 1.12 -2.27 -3.85
N ARG A 133 1.99 -2.10 -4.84
CA ARG A 133 2.33 -3.10 -5.85
C ARG A 133 3.80 -2.94 -6.20
N PHE A 134 4.52 -4.04 -6.26
CA PHE A 134 5.91 -4.01 -6.70
C PHE A 134 5.94 -3.83 -8.22
N ASP A 135 6.57 -2.76 -8.66
CA ASP A 135 6.80 -2.42 -10.06
C ASP A 135 8.12 -1.67 -10.11
N ARG A 136 9.12 -2.24 -10.79
CA ARG A 136 10.49 -1.70 -10.81
C ARG A 136 10.52 -0.26 -11.31
N SER A 137 9.74 0.06 -12.35
CA SER A 137 9.73 1.42 -12.93
C SER A 137 9.14 2.42 -11.93
N LYS A 138 8.01 2.07 -11.31
CA LYS A 138 7.35 2.93 -10.31
C LYS A 138 8.16 3.09 -9.04
N TRP A 139 8.87 2.05 -8.63
CA TRP A 139 9.76 2.12 -7.47
C TRP A 139 10.94 3.07 -7.74
N ILE A 140 11.61 2.93 -8.88
CA ILE A 140 12.73 3.79 -9.25
C ILE A 140 12.25 5.23 -9.45
N PHE A 141 11.34 5.47 -10.39
CA PHE A 141 10.97 6.83 -10.77
C PHE A 141 10.04 7.49 -9.77
N GLY A 142 9.11 6.74 -9.17
CA GLY A 142 8.10 7.28 -8.28
C GLY A 142 8.49 7.36 -6.80
N MET A 143 9.56 6.67 -6.37
CA MET A 143 9.99 6.65 -4.96
C MET A 143 11.47 6.94 -4.77
N ALA A 144 12.37 6.18 -5.41
CA ALA A 144 13.80 6.32 -5.19
C ALA A 144 14.37 7.62 -5.79
N LEU A 145 14.06 7.91 -7.06
CA LEU A 145 14.50 9.13 -7.74
C LEU A 145 13.98 10.41 -7.07
N PRO A 146 12.67 10.53 -6.73
CA PRO A 146 12.15 11.73 -6.08
C PRO A 146 12.74 11.87 -4.68
N TYR A 147 12.99 10.76 -3.96
CA TYR A 147 13.68 10.80 -2.68
C TYR A 147 15.08 11.41 -2.81
N LEU A 148 15.92 10.88 -3.71
CA LEU A 148 17.29 11.38 -3.88
C LEU A 148 17.33 12.85 -4.33
N VAL A 149 16.51 13.21 -5.32
CA VAL A 149 16.45 14.57 -5.85
C VAL A 149 15.93 15.54 -4.78
N LEU A 150 14.85 15.20 -4.09
CA LEU A 150 14.26 16.08 -3.07
C LEU A 150 15.13 16.14 -1.83
N GLN A 151 15.80 15.06 -1.42
CA GLN A 151 16.73 15.10 -0.28
C GLN A 151 17.79 16.17 -0.50
N TRP A 152 18.39 16.20 -1.69
CA TRP A 152 19.36 17.22 -2.07
C TRP A 152 18.73 18.62 -2.18
N LEU A 153 17.59 18.75 -2.87
CA LEU A 153 16.92 20.05 -3.04
C LEU A 153 16.47 20.66 -1.71
N TYR A 154 15.89 19.87 -0.80
CA TYR A 154 15.41 20.35 0.50
C TYR A 154 16.57 20.83 1.37
N THR A 155 17.63 20.04 1.48
CA THR A 155 18.79 20.38 2.30
C THR A 155 19.50 21.62 1.77
N ALA A 156 19.74 21.70 0.45
CA ALA A 156 20.33 22.89 -0.19
C ALA A 156 19.44 24.14 -0.08
N PHE A 157 18.11 23.98 -0.19
CA PHE A 157 17.18 25.09 -0.06
C PHE A 157 17.16 25.67 1.36
N VAL A 158 17.14 24.80 2.38
CA VAL A 158 17.13 25.20 3.79
C VAL A 158 18.48 25.80 4.21
N GLU A 159 19.59 25.21 3.78
CA GLU A 159 20.93 25.75 3.97
C GLU A 159 21.02 27.19 3.40
N LYS A 160 20.57 27.39 2.15
CA LYS A 160 20.56 28.72 1.51
C LYS A 160 19.63 29.72 2.19
N LEU A 161 18.57 29.26 2.84
CA LEU A 161 17.66 30.12 3.60
C LEU A 161 18.27 30.64 4.91
N GLY A 162 19.36 30.01 5.38
CA GLY A 162 20.16 30.47 6.51
C GLY A 162 20.23 29.50 7.70
N ASP A 163 19.92 28.21 7.53
CA ASP A 163 20.11 27.21 8.59
C ASP A 163 21.42 26.43 8.35
N PRO A 164 22.52 26.77 9.06
CA PRO A 164 23.86 26.24 8.78
C PRO A 164 24.07 24.78 9.25
N TRP A 165 23.10 24.21 9.97
CA TRP A 165 23.21 22.87 10.56
C TRP A 165 22.67 21.76 9.65
N VAL A 166 22.17 22.11 8.47
CA VAL A 166 21.59 21.17 7.52
C VAL A 166 22.64 20.74 6.50
N HIS A 167 23.01 19.46 6.55
CA HIS A 167 23.91 18.84 5.57
C HIS A 167 23.21 17.74 4.79
N VAL A 168 23.60 17.55 3.53
CA VAL A 168 23.07 16.49 2.67
C VAL A 168 23.51 15.13 3.22
N GLN A 169 22.57 14.39 3.82
CA GLN A 169 22.78 13.00 4.23
C GLN A 169 21.70 12.12 3.62
N PHE A 170 22.05 11.22 2.69
CA PHE A 170 21.06 10.35 2.03
C PHE A 170 20.61 9.17 2.88
N SER A 171 21.40 8.77 3.88
CA SER A 171 21.05 7.72 4.85
C SER A 171 20.07 8.21 5.92
N ARG A 172 19.88 9.51 6.07
CA ARG A 172 18.94 10.10 7.03
C ARG A 172 17.91 10.93 6.28
N PRO A 173 16.71 10.39 6.03
CA PRO A 173 15.71 11.11 5.25
C PRO A 173 15.33 12.41 5.96
N TYR A 174 15.38 13.53 5.25
CA TYR A 174 15.16 14.84 5.83
C TYR A 174 13.67 15.09 6.05
N TRP A 175 13.29 15.36 7.31
CA TRP A 175 11.95 15.75 7.72
C TRP A 175 10.86 14.96 6.97
N ILE A 176 10.03 15.58 6.12
CA ILE A 176 8.91 14.91 5.42
C ILE A 176 9.31 13.71 4.53
N LEU A 177 10.56 13.60 4.09
CA LEU A 177 11.02 12.58 3.15
C LEU A 177 11.12 11.18 3.76
N TRP A 178 11.04 11.07 5.10
CA TRP A 178 11.03 9.77 5.79
C TRP A 178 9.93 8.87 5.24
N TYR A 179 8.77 9.44 4.91
CA TYR A 179 7.62 8.68 4.43
C TYR A 179 7.89 8.04 3.07
N LEU A 180 8.48 8.79 2.14
CA LEU A 180 8.86 8.27 0.82
C LEU A 180 9.92 7.17 0.93
N PHE A 181 10.88 7.34 1.84
CA PHE A 181 11.91 6.35 2.14
C PHE A 181 11.30 5.06 2.70
N VAL A 182 10.41 5.16 3.68
CA VAL A 182 9.66 4.04 4.27
C VAL A 182 8.84 3.31 3.19
N LEU A 183 8.12 4.04 2.34
CA LEU A 183 7.35 3.44 1.25
C LEU A 183 8.23 2.68 0.25
N ALA A 184 9.41 3.21 -0.08
CA ALA A 184 10.35 2.53 -0.96
C ALA A 184 10.78 1.19 -0.36
N ILE A 185 11.09 1.15 0.94
CA ILE A 185 11.47 -0.08 1.64
C ILE A 185 10.30 -1.07 1.70
N TYR A 186 9.11 -0.64 2.12
CA TYR A 186 7.94 -1.53 2.17
C TYR A 186 7.58 -2.09 0.80
N THR A 187 7.74 -1.30 -0.26
CA THR A 187 7.49 -1.76 -1.64
C THR A 187 8.48 -2.85 -2.04
N LEU A 188 9.75 -2.76 -1.63
CA LEU A 188 10.75 -3.83 -1.81
C LEU A 188 10.46 -5.07 -0.98
N LEU A 189 9.88 -4.91 0.21
CA LEU A 189 9.50 -6.00 1.11
C LEU A 189 8.19 -6.69 0.71
N LEU A 190 7.46 -6.18 -0.28
CA LEU A 190 6.20 -6.79 -0.75
C LEU A 190 6.30 -8.28 -1.10
N PRO A 191 7.37 -8.78 -1.77
CA PRO A 191 7.51 -10.21 -2.03
C PRO A 191 7.58 -11.06 -0.75
N VAL A 192 8.14 -10.52 0.33
CA VAL A 192 8.19 -11.18 1.65
C VAL A 192 6.83 -11.09 2.34
N TYR A 193 6.12 -9.98 2.16
CA TYR A 193 4.79 -9.77 2.73
C TYR A 193 3.68 -10.52 2.00
N ASP A 194 3.93 -11.09 0.82
CA ASP A 194 2.94 -11.82 0.04
C ASP A 194 2.71 -13.23 0.58
N ALA A 195 2.08 -13.30 1.75
CA ALA A 195 1.71 -14.55 2.39
C ALA A 195 0.42 -15.12 1.75
N PRO A 196 0.44 -16.35 1.19
CA PRO A 196 -0.70 -16.92 0.47
C PRO A 196 -1.85 -17.38 1.40
N SER A 197 -1.52 -17.81 2.62
CA SER A 197 -2.52 -18.31 3.58
C SER A 197 -3.11 -17.19 4.45
N ALA A 198 -4.37 -17.33 4.89
CA ALA A 198 -4.97 -16.40 5.84
C ALA A 198 -4.19 -16.37 7.17
N THR A 199 -3.76 -17.54 7.66
CA THR A 199 -2.95 -17.67 8.88
C THR A 199 -1.61 -16.95 8.75
N GLY A 200 -0.91 -17.08 7.62
CA GLY A 200 0.35 -16.40 7.37
C GLY A 200 0.20 -14.87 7.38
N ARG A 201 -0.88 -14.34 6.80
CA ARG A 201 -1.19 -12.90 6.83
C ARG A 201 -1.38 -12.38 8.26
N TRP A 202 -2.15 -13.10 9.08
CA TRP A 202 -2.34 -12.73 10.49
C TRP A 202 -1.05 -12.82 11.30
N LEU A 203 -0.23 -13.84 11.06
CA LEU A 203 1.07 -13.98 11.71
C LEU A 203 2.00 -12.82 11.36
N MET A 204 2.05 -12.38 10.09
CA MET A 204 2.86 -11.23 9.67
C MET A 204 2.40 -9.93 10.32
N VAL A 205 1.08 -9.71 10.41
CA VAL A 205 0.54 -8.55 11.15
C VAL A 205 0.90 -8.64 12.63
N ALA A 206 0.70 -9.79 13.28
CA ALA A 206 1.02 -9.98 14.69
C ALA A 206 2.52 -9.75 14.98
N ALA A 207 3.39 -10.31 14.14
CA ALA A 207 4.84 -10.10 14.22
C ALA A 207 5.19 -8.61 14.05
N SER A 208 4.58 -7.91 13.10
CA SER A 208 4.82 -6.48 12.91
C SER A 208 4.33 -5.61 14.08
N VAL A 209 3.22 -5.99 14.74
CA VAL A 209 2.74 -5.31 15.95
C VAL A 209 3.70 -5.54 17.11
N ALA A 210 4.16 -6.77 17.31
CA ALA A 210 5.15 -7.09 18.34
C ALA A 210 6.44 -6.29 18.12
N LEU A 211 6.97 -6.26 16.90
CA LEU A 211 8.15 -5.46 16.56
C LEU A 211 7.92 -3.96 16.76
N ALA A 212 6.75 -3.43 16.37
CA ALA A 212 6.41 -2.02 16.57
C ALA A 212 6.33 -1.61 18.06
N LEU A 213 5.96 -2.54 18.95
CA LEU A 213 5.97 -2.33 20.40
C LEU A 213 7.37 -2.48 20.99
N LEU A 214 8.21 -3.37 20.46
CA LEU A 214 9.56 -3.62 20.96
C LEU A 214 10.58 -2.56 20.51
N VAL A 215 10.41 -1.97 19.32
CA VAL A 215 11.38 -1.03 18.75
C VAL A 215 11.63 0.20 19.63
N GLY A 216 10.64 0.63 20.40
CA GLY A 216 10.80 1.77 21.32
C GLY A 216 11.64 1.46 22.56
N CYS A 217 11.93 0.19 22.84
CA CYS A 217 12.77 -0.20 23.97
C CYS A 217 14.27 -0.12 23.63
N ASP A 218 14.63 -0.18 22.35
CA ASP A 218 16.03 -0.21 21.91
C ASP A 218 16.49 1.19 21.49
N LYS A 219 17.44 1.75 22.25
CA LYS A 219 18.06 3.06 21.97
C LYS A 219 18.98 3.05 20.75
N SER A 220 19.47 1.87 20.34
CA SER A 220 20.35 1.74 19.18
C SER A 220 19.60 1.91 17.86
N ILE A 221 18.28 1.67 17.87
CA ILE A 221 17.40 1.89 16.73
C ILE A 221 16.95 3.35 16.71
N ASP A 222 17.89 4.21 16.35
CA ASP A 222 17.69 5.66 16.34
C ASP A 222 17.12 6.18 14.99
N TYR A 223 16.99 7.50 14.87
CA TYR A 223 16.60 8.25 13.68
C TYR A 223 17.45 7.92 12.43
N GLN A 224 18.62 7.31 12.59
CA GLN A 224 19.43 6.83 11.46
C GLN A 224 18.61 5.89 10.58
N TRP A 225 18.57 6.14 9.27
CA TRP A 225 17.74 5.41 8.29
C TRP A 225 16.23 5.47 8.52
N SER A 226 15.75 6.26 9.49
CA SER A 226 14.36 6.16 9.98
C SER A 226 13.97 4.72 10.37
N ALA A 227 14.92 3.92 10.86
CA ALA A 227 14.71 2.52 11.22
C ALA A 227 13.56 2.34 12.22
N SER A 228 13.51 3.21 13.24
CA SER A 228 12.43 3.21 14.23
C SER A 228 11.05 3.38 13.58
N ARG A 229 10.93 4.31 12.61
CA ARG A 229 9.67 4.54 11.88
C ARG A 229 9.29 3.38 10.97
N ILE A 230 10.27 2.78 10.29
CA ILE A 230 10.05 1.62 9.43
C ILE A 230 9.41 0.49 10.23
N ILE A 231 9.89 0.22 11.45
CA ILE A 231 9.35 -0.85 12.28
C ILE A 231 8.03 -0.42 12.95
N ALA A 232 7.98 0.78 13.53
CA ALA A 232 6.83 1.30 14.27
C ALA A 232 5.56 1.37 13.41
N PHE A 233 5.68 1.72 12.13
CA PHE A 233 4.53 1.86 11.25
C PHE A 233 4.27 0.69 10.31
N GLN A 234 5.11 -0.34 10.33
CA GLN A 234 4.93 -1.56 9.53
C GLN A 234 3.54 -2.21 9.66
N PRO A 235 2.95 -2.34 10.87
CA PRO A 235 1.64 -2.98 11.00
C PRO A 235 0.54 -2.27 10.20
N TRP A 236 0.59 -0.93 10.09
CA TRP A 236 -0.43 -0.17 9.38
C TRP A 236 -0.39 -0.42 7.88
N PHE A 237 0.81 -0.44 7.32
CA PHE A 237 1.01 -0.75 5.90
C PHE A 237 0.53 -2.18 5.57
N LEU A 238 0.91 -3.17 6.38
CA LEU A 238 0.49 -4.56 6.20
C LEU A 238 -1.02 -4.74 6.33
N LEU A 239 -1.64 -4.13 7.34
CA LEU A 239 -3.09 -4.13 7.52
C LEU A 239 -3.78 -3.59 6.26
N GLY A 240 -3.30 -2.49 5.69
CA GLY A 240 -3.81 -1.95 4.44
C GLY A 240 -3.62 -2.91 3.25
N TYR A 241 -2.43 -3.48 3.11
CA TYR A 241 -2.07 -4.40 2.03
C TYR A 241 -2.95 -5.66 2.01
N TYR A 242 -3.21 -6.24 3.17
CA TYR A 242 -4.09 -7.40 3.32
C TYR A 242 -5.58 -7.03 3.26
N PHE A 243 -5.97 -5.84 3.75
CA PHE A 243 -7.35 -5.36 3.67
C PHE A 243 -7.85 -5.24 2.23
N ARG A 244 -7.00 -4.84 1.27
CA ARG A 244 -7.36 -4.79 -0.15
C ARG A 244 -7.62 -6.19 -0.74
N ARG A 245 -6.93 -7.21 -0.23
CA ARG A 245 -6.99 -8.61 -0.70
C ARG A 245 -8.02 -9.46 0.05
N ALA A 246 -8.64 -8.90 1.08
CA ALA A 246 -9.64 -9.58 1.88
C ALA A 246 -11.04 -9.35 1.30
N ASP A 247 -11.35 -10.01 0.19
CA ASP A 247 -12.63 -9.85 -0.52
C ASP A 247 -13.84 -10.22 0.36
N GLY A 248 -13.70 -11.23 1.23
CA GLY A 248 -14.76 -11.70 2.12
C GLY A 248 -15.11 -10.73 3.26
N LEU A 249 -14.16 -9.94 3.78
CA LEU A 249 -14.44 -9.01 4.90
C LEU A 249 -15.34 -7.86 4.46
N ARG A 250 -15.09 -7.31 3.27
CA ARG A 250 -15.92 -6.23 2.71
C ARG A 250 -17.32 -6.71 2.37
N ALA A 251 -17.44 -7.91 1.81
CA ALA A 251 -18.74 -8.53 1.53
C ALA A 251 -19.54 -8.76 2.82
N ARG A 252 -18.91 -9.28 3.88
CA ARG A 252 -19.56 -9.48 5.19
C ARG A 252 -20.00 -8.17 5.84
N TRP A 253 -19.16 -7.14 5.81
CA TRP A 253 -19.52 -5.81 6.29
C TRP A 253 -20.72 -5.25 5.51
N ASN A 254 -20.66 -5.32 4.18
CA ASN A 254 -21.71 -4.86 3.27
C ASN A 254 -22.98 -5.73 3.27
N GLY A 255 -22.93 -6.94 3.83
CA GLY A 255 -24.08 -7.79 4.09
C GLY A 255 -24.71 -7.55 5.47
N GLY A 256 -23.98 -6.97 6.43
CA GLY A 256 -24.51 -6.64 7.75
C GLY A 256 -25.65 -5.62 7.67
N GLY A 257 -26.75 -5.84 8.40
CA GLY A 257 -27.89 -4.92 8.42
C GLY A 257 -27.52 -3.50 8.86
N ARG A 258 -28.30 -2.49 8.45
CA ARG A 258 -28.02 -1.07 8.74
C ARG A 258 -27.89 -0.81 10.25
N THR A 259 -28.71 -1.46 11.06
CA THR A 259 -28.69 -1.36 12.53
C THR A 259 -27.36 -1.84 13.12
N LEU A 260 -26.87 -3.01 12.70
CA LEU A 260 -25.59 -3.55 13.17
C LEU A 260 -24.44 -2.61 12.83
N ARG A 261 -24.42 -2.06 11.60
CA ARG A 261 -23.39 -1.09 11.22
C ARG A 261 -23.48 0.19 12.05
N GLY A 262 -24.69 0.70 12.28
CA GLY A 262 -24.90 1.87 13.13
C GLY A 262 -24.36 1.66 14.54
N ILE A 263 -24.65 0.51 15.15
CA ILE A 263 -24.16 0.15 16.50
C ILE A 263 -22.63 0.04 16.50
N VAL A 264 -22.04 -0.68 15.54
CA VAL A 264 -20.59 -0.86 15.49
C VAL A 264 -19.86 0.46 15.23
N LEU A 265 -20.39 1.31 14.35
CA LEU A 265 -19.84 2.64 14.11
C LEU A 265 -19.99 3.55 15.33
N GLY A 266 -21.16 3.53 16.00
CA GLY A 266 -21.38 4.28 17.23
C GLY A 266 -20.41 3.87 18.35
N LEU A 267 -20.20 2.57 18.52
CA LEU A 267 -19.22 2.04 19.47
C LEU A 267 -17.78 2.44 19.09
N ALA A 268 -17.44 2.42 17.80
CA ALA A 268 -16.13 2.84 17.33
C ALA A 268 -15.90 4.35 17.55
N VAL A 269 -16.93 5.20 17.39
CA VAL A 269 -16.86 6.63 17.72
C VAL A 269 -16.65 6.82 19.22
N ALA A 270 -17.45 6.15 20.06
CA ALA A 270 -17.31 6.24 21.52
C ALA A 270 -15.91 5.78 21.98
N CYS A 271 -15.40 4.70 21.41
CA CYS A 271 -14.05 4.20 21.66
C CYS A 271 -12.98 5.21 21.22
N CYS A 272 -13.10 5.78 20.02
CA CYS A 272 -12.17 6.80 19.53
C CYS A 272 -12.13 8.03 20.46
N VAL A 273 -13.29 8.53 20.88
CA VAL A 273 -13.38 9.68 21.79
C VAL A 273 -12.75 9.36 23.15
N LEU A 274 -13.01 8.17 23.70
CA LEU A 274 -12.42 7.73 24.96
C LEU A 274 -10.89 7.61 24.86
N LEU A 275 -10.38 7.03 23.77
CA LEU A 275 -8.94 6.84 23.55
C LEU A 275 -8.22 8.18 23.39
N GLU A 276 -8.77 9.09 22.59
CA GLU A 276 -8.23 10.46 22.44
C GLU A 276 -8.24 11.21 23.78
N TRP A 277 -9.35 11.13 24.52
CA TRP A 277 -9.43 11.74 25.84
C TRP A 277 -8.37 11.17 26.80
N LEU A 278 -8.14 9.85 26.77
CA LEU A 278 -7.13 9.21 27.61
C LEU A 278 -5.71 9.64 27.22
N LEU A 279 -5.40 9.74 25.92
CA LEU A 279 -4.11 10.23 25.43
C LEU A 279 -3.84 11.67 25.89
N LEU A 280 -4.84 12.53 25.80
CA LEU A 280 -4.75 13.92 26.26
C LEU A 280 -4.60 14.00 27.78
N ARG A 281 -5.35 13.20 28.54
CA ARG A 281 -5.28 13.13 30.01
C ARG A 281 -3.92 12.64 30.52
N GLN A 282 -3.33 11.68 29.83
CA GLN A 282 -2.02 11.14 30.15
C GLN A 282 -0.86 12.04 29.66
N GLY A 283 -1.19 13.20 29.07
CA GLY A 283 -0.20 14.16 28.58
C GLY A 283 0.70 13.59 27.49
N VAL A 284 0.18 12.69 26.65
CA VAL A 284 0.95 12.07 25.57
C VAL A 284 1.31 13.12 24.54
N THR A 285 2.60 13.38 24.39
CA THR A 285 3.07 14.34 23.40
C THR A 285 3.05 13.73 22.00
N ALA A 286 2.81 14.56 20.99
CA ALA A 286 2.87 14.18 19.58
C ALA A 286 4.24 13.59 19.18
N LYS A 287 5.31 13.87 19.93
CA LYS A 287 6.65 13.29 19.73
C LYS A 287 6.61 11.76 19.78
N MET A 288 5.83 11.18 20.69
CA MET A 288 5.66 9.73 20.79
C MET A 288 4.98 9.15 19.54
N MET A 289 4.06 9.91 18.94
CA MET A 289 3.30 9.52 17.75
C MET A 289 4.12 9.59 16.46
N LEU A 290 5.29 10.24 16.47
CA LEU A 290 6.21 10.30 15.33
C LEU A 290 6.90 8.96 15.04
N GLY A 291 6.88 8.02 15.99
CA GLY A 291 7.54 6.71 15.87
C GLY A 291 9.05 6.79 15.69
N ALA A 292 9.68 7.87 16.18
CA ALA A 292 11.08 8.18 15.97
C ALA A 292 11.95 8.13 17.23
N TYR A 293 11.32 8.19 18.41
CA TYR A 293 11.98 8.27 19.70
C TYR A 293 11.76 7.00 20.51
N GLY A 294 12.73 6.69 21.38
CA GLY A 294 12.63 5.63 22.36
C GLY A 294 11.66 5.97 23.49
N TYR A 295 11.24 4.94 24.22
CA TYR A 295 10.34 5.07 25.37
C TYR A 295 11.00 5.80 26.54
N GLU A 296 12.25 5.45 26.83
CA GLU A 296 13.02 6.07 27.91
C GLU A 296 13.25 7.57 27.67
N ASP A 297 13.52 7.98 26.43
CA ASP A 297 13.81 9.38 26.07
C ASP A 297 12.60 10.29 26.32
N LEU A 298 11.38 9.74 26.23
CA LEU A 298 10.14 10.47 26.42
C LEU A 298 9.46 10.17 27.76
N GLY A 299 10.02 9.26 28.57
CA GLY A 299 9.42 8.83 29.83
C GLY A 299 8.09 8.09 29.69
N TYR A 300 7.84 7.45 28.54
CA TYR A 300 6.64 6.63 28.32
C TYR A 300 6.97 5.15 28.35
N SER A 301 5.94 4.31 28.34
CA SER A 301 6.06 2.86 28.30
C SER A 301 5.44 2.27 27.02
N TRP A 302 5.71 0.98 26.76
CA TRP A 302 5.16 0.28 25.60
C TRP A 302 3.62 0.25 25.59
N GLN A 303 2.98 0.24 26.77
CA GLN A 303 1.52 0.29 26.90
C GLN A 303 0.97 1.57 26.27
N MET A 304 1.68 2.69 26.41
CA MET A 304 1.27 3.96 25.81
C MET A 304 1.30 3.88 24.27
N ARG A 305 2.32 3.22 23.70
CA ARG A 305 2.33 2.96 22.26
C ARG A 305 1.16 2.08 21.84
N GLY A 306 0.87 1.02 22.60
CA GLY A 306 -0.30 0.18 22.38
C GLY A 306 -1.61 0.99 22.37
N LEU A 307 -1.76 1.94 23.30
CA LEU A 307 -2.91 2.83 23.37
C LEU A 307 -3.03 3.74 22.12
N ILE A 308 -1.92 4.35 21.69
CA ILE A 308 -1.85 5.14 20.45
C ILE A 308 -2.25 4.28 19.25
N MET A 309 -1.77 3.03 19.20
CA MET A 309 -2.12 2.11 18.12
C MET A 309 -3.62 1.78 18.13
N CYS A 310 -4.21 1.51 19.29
CA CYS A 310 -5.66 1.31 19.40
C CYS A 310 -6.44 2.54 18.92
N CYS A 311 -5.99 3.75 19.28
CA CYS A 311 -6.59 5.00 18.82
C CYS A 311 -6.54 5.11 17.29
N ALA A 312 -5.35 4.96 16.71
CA ALA A 312 -5.16 4.99 15.26
C ALA A 312 -6.01 3.93 14.54
N ALA A 313 -6.09 2.70 15.07
CA ALA A 313 -6.92 1.64 14.50
C ALA A 313 -8.41 2.01 14.51
N SER A 314 -8.91 2.62 15.59
CA SER A 314 -10.30 3.06 15.70
C SER A 314 -10.63 4.15 14.66
N VAL A 315 -9.75 5.13 14.48
CA VAL A 315 -9.94 6.19 13.48
C VAL A 315 -9.86 5.64 12.06
N ILE A 316 -8.89 4.77 11.76
CA ILE A 316 -8.79 4.09 10.46
C ILE A 316 -10.08 3.31 10.19
N PHE A 317 -10.59 2.55 11.16
CA PHE A 317 -11.85 1.86 11.00
C PHE A 317 -13.00 2.82 10.67
N LEU A 318 -13.13 3.94 11.38
CA LEU A 318 -14.14 4.96 11.08
C LEU A 318 -13.98 5.58 9.69
N LEU A 319 -12.75 5.89 9.27
CA LEU A 319 -12.46 6.45 7.94
C LEU A 319 -12.87 5.49 6.81
N PHE A 320 -12.58 4.20 6.95
CA PHE A 320 -12.78 3.22 5.87
C PHE A 320 -14.14 2.51 5.92
N ALA A 321 -14.68 2.22 7.10
CA ALA A 321 -15.96 1.55 7.27
C ALA A 321 -17.14 2.54 7.40
N GLY A 322 -16.87 3.74 7.92
CA GLY A 322 -17.84 4.82 8.07
C GLY A 322 -17.79 5.80 6.91
N LEU A 323 -16.72 6.60 6.79
CA LEU A 323 -16.66 7.74 5.87
C LEU A 323 -16.50 7.35 4.39
N ALA A 324 -15.61 6.42 4.05
CA ALA A 324 -15.30 6.07 2.66
C ALA A 324 -16.53 5.67 1.82
N PRO A 325 -17.48 4.86 2.33
CA PRO A 325 -18.71 4.54 1.59
C PRO A 325 -19.56 5.75 1.20
N HIS A 326 -19.49 6.86 1.93
CA HIS A 326 -20.21 8.11 1.63
C HIS A 326 -19.47 8.97 0.59
N LEU A 327 -18.18 8.75 0.38
CA LEU A 327 -17.33 9.51 -0.55
C LEU A 327 -17.26 8.90 -1.96
N LYS A 328 -18.20 8.02 -2.34
CA LYS A 328 -18.21 7.35 -3.64
C LYS A 328 -18.49 8.27 -4.83
N ARG A 329 -19.14 9.41 -4.59
CA ARG A 329 -19.49 10.38 -5.65
C ARG A 329 -18.29 11.25 -6.00
N ARG A 330 -18.19 11.62 -7.28
CA ARG A 330 -17.20 12.60 -7.75
C ARG A 330 -17.58 13.98 -7.21
N ILE A 331 -16.71 14.55 -6.39
CA ILE A 331 -16.84 15.94 -5.92
C ILE A 331 -15.81 16.74 -6.72
N PRO A 332 -16.21 17.67 -7.62
CA PRO A 332 -15.32 18.15 -8.68
C PRO A 332 -13.96 18.66 -8.19
N VAL A 333 -13.92 19.53 -7.19
CA VAL A 333 -12.68 20.10 -6.65
C VAL A 333 -11.92 19.09 -5.81
N ILE A 334 -12.57 18.52 -4.78
CA ILE A 334 -11.96 17.57 -3.84
C ILE A 334 -11.39 16.36 -4.57
N THR A 335 -12.15 15.77 -5.49
CA THR A 335 -11.68 14.61 -6.22
C THR A 335 -10.49 14.95 -7.10
N VAL A 336 -10.47 16.11 -7.77
CA VAL A 336 -9.33 16.57 -8.59
C VAL A 336 -8.07 16.77 -7.76
N LEU A 337 -8.18 17.47 -6.62
CA LEU A 337 -7.06 17.66 -5.70
C LEU A 337 -6.57 16.30 -5.15
N GLY A 338 -7.50 15.40 -4.83
CA GLY A 338 -7.22 14.03 -4.39
C GLY A 338 -6.49 13.16 -5.41
N GLN A 339 -6.54 13.50 -6.70
CA GLN A 339 -5.73 12.81 -7.73
C GLN A 339 -4.28 13.30 -7.73
N ASN A 340 -4.03 14.49 -7.22
CA ASN A 340 -2.76 15.21 -7.28
C ASN A 340 -2.15 15.41 -5.88
N THR A 341 -2.30 14.43 -4.99
CA THR A 341 -1.76 14.53 -3.62
C THR A 341 -0.25 14.38 -3.54
N LEU A 342 0.39 13.71 -4.51
CA LEU A 342 1.84 13.57 -4.54
C LEU A 342 2.55 14.94 -4.66
N PRO A 343 2.21 15.84 -5.61
CA PRO A 343 2.78 17.19 -5.63
C PRO A 343 2.59 17.96 -4.31
N ILE A 344 1.40 17.88 -3.71
CA ILE A 344 1.14 18.50 -2.40
C ILE A 344 2.16 17.97 -1.37
N TYR A 345 2.29 16.65 -1.25
CA TYR A 345 3.26 16.02 -0.37
C TYR A 345 4.71 16.43 -0.66
N LEU A 346 5.15 16.45 -1.93
CA LEU A 346 6.54 16.73 -2.25
C LEU A 346 6.92 18.19 -2.07
N PHE A 347 6.00 19.13 -2.34
CA PHE A 347 6.35 20.55 -2.43
C PHE A 347 5.91 21.40 -1.23
N HIS A 348 4.94 20.97 -0.42
CA HIS A 348 4.49 21.78 0.72
C HIS A 348 5.60 22.11 1.72
N GLY A 349 6.59 21.23 1.87
CA GLY A 349 7.72 21.45 2.77
C GLY A 349 8.56 22.68 2.41
N PHE A 350 8.74 22.96 1.11
CA PHE A 350 9.46 24.18 0.68
C PHE A 350 8.73 25.44 1.14
N PHE A 351 7.40 25.45 1.00
CA PHE A 351 6.57 26.55 1.48
C PHE A 351 6.58 26.65 3.00
N PHE A 352 6.56 25.53 3.71
CA PHE A 352 6.72 25.51 5.17
C PHE A 352 8.01 26.21 5.60
N HIS A 353 9.17 25.84 5.04
CA HIS A 353 10.45 26.47 5.40
C HIS A 353 10.50 27.95 5.00
N LEU A 354 9.90 28.30 3.86
CA LEU A 354 9.82 29.69 3.42
C LEU A 354 8.97 30.55 4.37
N LEU A 355 7.80 30.04 4.77
CA LEU A 355 6.92 30.70 5.74
C LEU A 355 7.58 30.79 7.11
N ARG A 356 8.21 29.71 7.57
CA ARG A 356 8.91 29.66 8.87
C ARG A 356 10.06 30.67 8.95
N LEU A 357 10.89 30.78 7.91
CA LEU A 357 12.16 31.52 7.97
C LEU A 357 12.08 32.94 7.39
N LYS A 358 11.19 33.21 6.43
CA LYS A 358 11.12 34.51 5.74
C LYS A 358 9.80 35.24 5.92
N PHE A 359 8.68 34.52 6.04
CA PHE A 359 7.35 35.12 6.11
C PHE A 359 6.49 34.64 7.30
N PRO A 360 7.02 34.63 8.54
CA PRO A 360 6.28 34.11 9.69
C PRO A 360 5.02 34.93 10.00
N TYR A 361 4.99 36.20 9.61
CA TYR A 361 3.83 37.10 9.77
C TYR A 361 2.58 36.64 8.99
N LEU A 362 2.73 35.77 7.99
CA LEU A 362 1.61 35.18 7.26
C LEU A 362 0.90 34.05 8.04
N LEU A 363 1.42 33.66 9.21
CA LEU A 363 0.87 32.61 10.07
C LEU A 363 0.66 33.11 11.51
N ALA A 364 0.60 34.43 11.69
CA ALA A 364 0.42 35.04 13.01
C ALA A 364 -0.97 34.76 13.57
N GLN A 365 -1.99 34.78 12.72
CA GLN A 365 -3.40 34.68 13.09
C GLN A 365 -4.05 33.42 12.50
N SER A 366 -5.03 32.86 13.20
CA SER A 366 -5.60 31.55 12.84
C SER A 366 -6.28 31.55 11.46
N TRP A 367 -6.94 32.66 11.08
CA TRP A 367 -7.54 32.79 9.76
C TRP A 367 -6.49 32.80 8.65
N GLN A 368 -5.30 33.37 8.90
CA GLN A 368 -4.19 33.37 7.94
C GLN A 368 -3.65 31.94 7.74
N VAL A 369 -3.52 31.18 8.84
CA VAL A 369 -3.13 29.76 8.78
C VAL A 369 -4.10 28.97 7.89
N LEU A 370 -5.41 29.17 8.07
CA LEU A 370 -6.43 28.48 7.26
C LEU A 370 -6.41 28.93 5.78
N LEU A 371 -6.20 30.23 5.52
CA LEU A 371 -6.08 30.73 4.14
C LEU A 371 -4.84 30.18 3.44
N VAL A 372 -3.68 30.18 4.11
CA VAL A 372 -2.45 29.59 3.58
C VAL A 372 -2.64 28.11 3.36
N TRP A 373 -3.28 27.40 4.29
CA TRP A 373 -3.59 25.98 4.17
C TRP A 373 -4.42 25.66 2.92
N VAL A 374 -5.56 26.35 2.73
CA VAL A 374 -6.40 26.17 1.54
C VAL A 374 -5.64 26.57 0.27
N GLY A 375 -4.92 27.69 0.31
CA GLY A 375 -4.12 28.20 -0.81
C GLY A 375 -3.07 27.19 -1.28
N LEU A 376 -2.33 26.58 -0.35
CA LEU A 376 -1.33 25.55 -0.66
C LEU A 376 -1.96 24.30 -1.29
N LEU A 377 -3.09 23.83 -0.75
CA LEU A 377 -3.80 22.68 -1.30
C LEU A 377 -4.27 22.92 -2.73
N LEU A 378 -4.83 24.11 -3.01
CA LEU A 378 -5.31 24.48 -4.34
C LEU A 378 -4.16 24.69 -5.33
N LEU A 379 -3.09 25.37 -4.90
CA LEU A 379 -1.92 25.66 -5.72
C LEU A 379 -1.19 24.37 -6.13
N LEU A 380 -0.91 23.50 -5.16
CA LEU A 380 -0.12 22.28 -5.39
C LEU A 380 -0.97 21.13 -5.93
N GLY A 381 -2.25 21.06 -5.57
CA GLY A 381 -3.19 20.04 -6.06
C GLY A 381 -3.76 20.31 -7.45
N ASN A 382 -3.39 21.42 -8.09
CA ASN A 382 -3.82 21.77 -9.45
C ASN A 382 -3.39 20.70 -10.47
N PRO A 383 -4.25 20.31 -11.44
CA PRO A 383 -3.90 19.42 -12.55
C PRO A 383 -2.62 19.77 -13.32
N ALA A 384 -2.27 21.06 -13.44
CA ALA A 384 -1.02 21.48 -14.08
C ALA A 384 0.20 20.96 -13.29
N THR A 385 0.24 21.21 -11.99
CA THR A 385 1.29 20.74 -11.08
C THR A 385 1.34 19.21 -11.07
N GLY A 386 0.19 18.55 -11.08
CA GLY A 386 0.06 17.09 -11.20
C GLY A 386 0.72 16.54 -12.46
N ARG A 387 0.45 17.14 -13.62
CA ARG A 387 1.06 16.73 -14.91
C ARG A 387 2.57 16.92 -14.92
N VAL A 388 3.06 18.06 -14.43
CA VAL A 388 4.52 18.34 -14.36
C VAL A 388 5.21 17.34 -13.45
N THR A 389 4.67 17.11 -12.25
CA THR A 389 5.22 16.16 -11.27
C THR A 389 5.21 14.74 -11.82
N SER A 390 4.11 14.31 -12.44
CA SER A 390 4.01 12.99 -13.06
C SER A 390 4.94 12.85 -14.27
N PHE A 391 5.22 13.93 -15.00
CA PHE A 391 6.17 13.88 -16.09
C PHE A 391 7.59 13.67 -15.55
N LEU A 392 8.01 14.47 -14.57
CA LEU A 392 9.36 14.43 -13.96
C LEU A 392 9.62 13.13 -13.18
N PHE A 393 8.70 12.76 -12.29
CA PHE A 393 8.86 11.66 -11.34
C PHE A 393 8.03 10.42 -11.70
N GLY A 394 7.09 10.50 -12.63
CA GLY A 394 6.32 9.32 -13.07
C GLY A 394 6.99 8.51 -14.19
N GLY A 395 8.22 8.87 -14.60
CA GLY A 395 8.89 8.24 -15.74
C GLY A 395 8.26 8.60 -17.09
N GLY A 396 7.48 9.69 -17.16
CA GLY A 396 6.84 10.12 -18.40
C GLY A 396 7.85 10.41 -19.51
N TRP A 397 8.97 11.06 -19.17
CA TRP A 397 10.10 11.27 -20.06
C TRP A 397 10.77 9.95 -20.50
N TYR A 398 10.87 8.97 -19.61
CA TYR A 398 11.51 7.68 -19.88
C TYR A 398 10.68 6.85 -20.88
N HIS A 399 9.36 6.81 -20.73
CA HIS A 399 8.47 6.16 -21.70
C HIS A 399 8.48 6.87 -23.07
N LEU A 400 8.59 8.20 -23.09
CA LEU A 400 8.77 8.99 -24.32
C LEU A 400 10.10 8.68 -25.01
N LEU A 401 11.18 8.47 -24.25
CA LEU A 401 12.48 8.09 -24.81
C LEU A 401 12.46 6.65 -25.34
N GLN A 402 11.80 5.71 -24.66
CA GLN A 402 11.65 4.33 -25.14
C GLN A 402 10.83 4.26 -26.43
N THR A 403 9.74 5.00 -26.53
CA THR A 403 8.92 5.05 -27.76
C THR A 403 9.67 5.69 -28.92
N ARG A 404 10.51 6.71 -28.68
CA ARG A 404 11.42 7.27 -29.69
C ARG A 404 12.53 6.29 -30.11
N ARG A 405 13.16 5.57 -29.17
CA ARG A 405 14.17 4.52 -29.48
C ARG A 405 13.58 3.31 -30.21
N GLY A 406 12.33 2.93 -29.90
CA GLY A 406 11.61 1.86 -30.59
C GLY A 406 11.27 2.20 -32.03
N ARG A 407 10.87 3.46 -32.32
CA ARG A 407 10.71 3.94 -33.69
C ARG A 407 12.03 4.01 -34.46
N GLY A 408 13.14 4.35 -33.80
CA GLY A 408 14.47 4.38 -34.42
C GLY A 408 15.02 3.01 -34.85
N ARG A 409 14.52 1.90 -34.26
CA ARG A 409 14.89 0.53 -34.67
C ARG A 409 13.98 -0.07 -35.76
N SER A 410 12.83 0.56 -36.04
CA SER A 410 11.89 0.11 -37.07
C SER A 410 12.16 0.68 -38.46
N ILE A 411 13.21 1.49 -38.62
CA ILE A 411 13.63 2.09 -39.90
C ILE A 411 15.06 1.64 -40.18
N ALA A 412 15.24 0.35 -40.43
CA ALA A 412 16.35 -0.16 -41.22
C ALA A 412 15.74 -1.08 -42.27
N PRO A 413 15.34 -0.56 -43.45
CA PRO A 413 14.99 -1.40 -44.56
C PRO A 413 16.28 -1.94 -45.19
N GLY A 414 16.42 -3.27 -45.19
CA GLY A 414 17.28 -3.97 -46.13
C GLY A 414 18.69 -4.29 -45.64
N GLU A 415 18.86 -5.51 -45.15
CA GLU A 415 19.86 -6.42 -45.73
C GLU A 415 19.43 -7.86 -45.44
N LYS A 416 18.93 -8.52 -46.49
CA LYS A 416 19.00 -9.97 -46.61
C LYS A 416 20.25 -10.27 -47.42
N ILE A 417 21.21 -10.96 -46.83
CA ILE A 417 22.01 -12.01 -47.49
C ILE A 417 22.10 -13.16 -46.50
#